data_AF-A0A1C6FJK5-F1
#
_entry.id   AF-A0A1C6FJK5-F1
#
_cell.length_a   1.000
_cell.length_b   1.000
_cell.length_c   1.000
_cell.angle_alpha   90.00
_cell.angle_beta   90.00
_cell.angle_gamma   90.00
#
_symmetry.space_group_name_H-M   'P 1'
#
loop_
_entity.id
_entity.type
_entity.pdbx_description
1 polymer ?
#
loop_
_entity_poly.entity_id
_entity_poly.type
_entity_poly.pdbx_seq_one_letter_code
_entity_poly.pdbx_strand_id
1 'polypeptide(L)'
;MKRILTAILCAGILAVTAVGCSYNDALYKDGNSSSQTSEDSTQPTTSSVKDDKYGNDLDGLVDYFVAKEYLGSKDGSIKMDASAIGAKEGKKFAAKYAGSNIIIELYSYDTKKTNSTADEIVKSVKDNGTFSIYGLPDVTAYLSDNGNYLMIYTDTAINKTNPDKNSDNYKHREQVIKDFKAFKK
;
A
#
# COMPACT_ATOMS: atom_id res chain seq x y z
N MET A 1 20.20 -67.87 12.90
CA MET A 1 19.04 -68.80 12.91
C MET A 1 18.08 -68.39 14.01
N LYS A 2 16.79 -68.77 13.85
CA LYS A 2 15.63 -68.50 14.74
C LYS A 2 15.15 -67.04 14.80
N ARG A 3 13.84 -66.92 14.57
CA ARG A 3 13.00 -65.72 14.56
C ARG A 3 12.24 -65.66 15.88
N ILE A 4 11.96 -64.47 16.42
CA ILE A 4 10.83 -64.25 17.32
C ILE A 4 10.14 -62.95 16.89
N LEU A 5 8.87 -63.06 16.52
CA LEU A 5 7.97 -61.95 16.24
C LEU A 5 7.18 -61.67 17.51
N THR A 6 7.19 -60.43 17.99
CA THR A 6 6.18 -59.93 18.94
C THR A 6 5.80 -58.51 18.54
N ALA A 7 4.57 -58.35 18.06
CA ALA A 7 3.97 -57.03 17.86
C ALA A 7 3.27 -56.60 19.15
N ILE A 8 3.48 -55.35 19.58
CA ILE A 8 2.61 -54.69 20.56
C ILE A 8 2.17 -53.36 19.96
N LEU A 9 0.85 -53.27 19.74
CA LEU A 9 0.14 -52.10 19.27
C LEU A 9 -0.29 -51.28 20.49
N CYS A 10 0.33 -50.12 20.72
CA CYS A 10 -0.22 -49.09 21.61
C CYS A 10 0.02 -47.71 21.01
N ALA A 11 -1.06 -47.03 20.63
CA ALA A 11 -1.02 -45.61 20.30
C ALA A 11 -0.76 -44.80 21.59
N GLY A 12 0.23 -43.90 21.56
CA GLY A 12 0.56 -42.99 22.64
C GLY A 12 0.83 -41.60 22.06
N ILE A 13 0.12 -40.60 22.58
CA ILE A 13 0.06 -39.25 22.00
C ILE A 13 1.36 -38.49 22.27
N LEU A 14 1.91 -37.84 21.24
CA LEU A 14 3.02 -36.89 21.39
C LEU A 14 2.51 -35.58 21.99
N ALA A 15 2.69 -35.42 23.30
CA ALA A 15 2.59 -34.13 23.97
C ALA A 15 3.97 -33.46 23.95
N VAL A 16 4.15 -32.43 23.11
CA VAL A 16 5.30 -31.53 23.16
C VAL A 16 4.83 -30.13 23.53
N THR A 17 5.01 -29.78 24.80
CA THR A 17 4.85 -28.41 25.29
C THR A 17 6.11 -27.99 26.04
N ALA A 18 7.04 -27.37 25.32
CA ALA A 18 8.15 -26.63 25.90
C ALA A 18 8.00 -25.17 25.46
N VAL A 19 7.37 -24.36 26.31
CA VAL A 19 7.14 -22.94 26.04
C VAL A 19 8.44 -22.19 26.34
N GLY A 20 9.14 -21.73 25.29
CA GLY A 20 10.32 -20.89 25.41
C GLY A 20 9.92 -19.41 25.45
N CYS A 21 10.21 -18.73 26.55
CA CYS A 21 9.80 -17.34 26.76
C CYS A 21 10.69 -16.33 26.01
N SER A 22 10.06 -15.29 25.44
CA SER A 22 10.68 -13.96 25.34
C SER A 22 9.67 -12.86 25.70
N TYR A 23 9.90 -12.25 26.88
CA TYR A 23 9.45 -10.91 27.30
C TYR A 23 9.69 -9.87 26.16
N ASN A 24 9.06 -8.70 26.03
CA ASN A 24 8.14 -7.87 26.85
C ASN A 24 7.48 -6.83 25.88
N ASP A 25 6.46 -5.99 26.17
CA ASP A 25 5.61 -5.70 27.35
C ASP A 25 4.33 -4.93 26.90
N ALA A 26 3.48 -4.52 27.84
CA ALA A 26 2.63 -3.32 27.86
C ALA A 26 1.46 -3.13 26.86
N LEU A 27 0.26 -3.32 27.42
CA LEU A 27 -1.00 -2.60 27.11
C LEU A 27 -1.66 -2.80 25.73
N TYR A 28 -2.54 -3.79 25.63
CA TYR A 28 -3.98 -3.56 25.34
C TYR A 28 -4.80 -4.67 26.02
N LYS A 29 -6.01 -4.33 26.51
CA LYS A 29 -6.87 -5.24 27.29
C LYS A 29 -7.69 -6.19 26.40
N ASP A 30 -8.07 -7.31 26.99
CA ASP A 30 -8.65 -8.49 26.33
C ASP A 30 -9.87 -8.25 25.43
N GLY A 31 -9.89 -9.02 24.34
CA GLY A 31 -11.04 -9.30 23.49
C GLY A 31 -10.94 -10.71 22.93
N ASN A 32 -11.05 -11.72 23.80
CA ASN A 32 -10.93 -13.13 23.41
C ASN A 32 -12.04 -13.57 22.44
N SER A 33 -11.68 -13.92 21.21
CA SER A 33 -12.45 -14.87 20.40
C SER A 33 -11.53 -15.58 19.39
N SER A 34 -11.24 -16.85 19.64
CA SER A 34 -10.49 -17.71 18.73
C SER A 34 -11.41 -18.28 17.67
N SER A 35 -11.29 -17.79 16.43
CA SER A 35 -11.81 -18.45 15.23
C SER A 35 -10.68 -18.66 14.24
N GLN A 36 -10.29 -19.92 14.02
CA GLN A 36 -9.51 -20.28 12.84
C GLN A 36 -10.39 -20.07 11.61
N THR A 37 -10.01 -19.13 10.75
CA THR A 37 -10.53 -19.06 9.37
C THR A 37 -9.34 -19.29 8.46
N SER A 38 -9.41 -20.32 7.63
CA SER A 38 -8.46 -20.50 6.54
C SER A 38 -8.57 -19.29 5.61
N GLU A 39 -7.49 -18.57 5.40
CA GLU A 39 -7.43 -17.49 4.40
C GLU A 39 -7.48 -18.13 3.01
N ASP A 40 -8.69 -18.29 2.49
CA ASP A 40 -8.93 -18.49 1.07
C ASP A 40 -8.43 -17.24 0.34
N SER A 41 -7.31 -17.38 -0.37
CA SER A 41 -6.68 -16.31 -1.14
C SER A 41 -7.53 -15.95 -2.36
N THR A 42 -8.66 -15.28 -2.11
CA THR A 42 -9.50 -14.66 -3.13
C THR A 42 -8.73 -13.47 -3.72
N GLN A 43 -8.05 -13.74 -4.83
CA GLN A 43 -7.46 -12.73 -5.69
C GLN A 43 -8.49 -11.62 -5.97
N PRO A 44 -8.19 -10.33 -5.70
CA PRO A 44 -9.13 -9.26 -5.95
C PRO A 44 -9.49 -9.22 -7.43
N THR A 45 -10.74 -9.54 -7.75
CA THR A 45 -11.29 -9.28 -9.08
C THR A 45 -11.51 -7.78 -9.17
N THR A 46 -10.64 -7.06 -9.89
CA THR A 46 -10.71 -5.60 -10.01
C THR A 46 -12.11 -5.16 -10.43
N SER A 47 -12.84 -4.60 -9.49
CA SER A 47 -14.17 -4.06 -9.70
C SER A 47 -14.13 -2.96 -10.75
N SER A 48 -15.15 -2.89 -11.60
CA SER A 48 -15.28 -1.90 -12.68
C SER A 48 -15.68 -0.51 -12.16
N VAL A 49 -15.05 -0.08 -11.05
CA VAL A 49 -15.25 1.23 -10.42
C VAL A 49 -14.79 2.30 -11.38
N LYS A 50 -15.77 2.97 -11.98
CA LYS A 50 -15.62 4.21 -12.74
C LYS A 50 -15.44 5.38 -11.80
N ASP A 51 -14.61 6.33 -12.20
CA ASP A 51 -14.29 7.54 -11.48
C ASP A 51 -15.35 8.66 -11.66
N ASP A 52 -16.22 8.57 -12.67
CA ASP A 52 -17.29 9.54 -13.00
C ASP A 52 -17.99 10.15 -11.77
N LYS A 53 -18.41 9.29 -10.83
CA LYS A 53 -19.24 9.64 -9.65
C LYS A 53 -18.51 10.33 -8.49
N TYR A 54 -17.17 10.40 -8.53
CA TYR A 54 -16.36 11.02 -7.47
C TYR A 54 -16.08 12.50 -7.75
N GLY A 55 -15.69 13.27 -6.74
CA GLY A 55 -15.21 14.65 -6.92
C GLY A 55 -13.98 14.73 -7.84
N ASN A 56 -13.76 15.87 -8.49
CA ASN A 56 -12.47 16.17 -9.11
C ASN A 56 -11.64 17.04 -8.15
N ASP A 57 -11.37 16.45 -6.99
CA ASP A 57 -10.58 16.99 -5.89
C ASP A 57 -9.88 15.83 -5.14
N LEU A 58 -9.08 16.17 -4.12
CA LEU A 58 -8.33 15.16 -3.36
C LEU A 58 -9.24 14.18 -2.60
N ASP A 59 -10.42 14.62 -2.15
CA ASP A 59 -11.36 13.75 -1.42
C ASP A 59 -12.03 12.76 -2.37
N GLY A 60 -12.41 13.19 -3.58
CA GLY A 60 -12.89 12.31 -4.64
C GLY A 60 -11.86 11.27 -5.07
N LEU A 61 -10.57 11.64 -5.14
CA LEU A 61 -9.48 10.70 -5.43
C LEU A 61 -9.32 9.66 -4.31
N VAL A 62 -9.43 10.08 -3.04
CA VAL A 62 -9.35 9.18 -1.88
C VAL A 62 -10.57 8.24 -1.83
N ASP A 63 -11.79 8.75 -2.03
CA ASP A 63 -13.00 7.93 -2.08
C ASP A 63 -12.96 6.92 -3.26
N TYR A 64 -12.32 7.28 -4.38
CA TYR A 64 -12.05 6.37 -5.51
C TYR A 64 -11.06 5.25 -5.12
N PHE A 65 -9.96 5.59 -4.46
CA PHE A 65 -8.97 4.62 -3.97
C PHE A 65 -9.54 3.66 -2.92
N VAL A 66 -10.42 4.14 -2.03
CA VAL A 66 -11.13 3.29 -1.06
C VAL A 66 -12.07 2.32 -1.79
N ALA A 67 -12.83 2.79 -2.78
CA ALA A 67 -13.73 1.92 -3.54
C ALA A 67 -13.01 0.95 -4.49
N LYS A 68 -11.75 1.24 -4.85
CA LYS A 68 -10.82 0.33 -5.53
C LYS A 68 -10.10 -0.65 -4.59
N GLU A 69 -10.36 -0.56 -3.28
CA GLU A 69 -9.74 -1.38 -2.23
C GLU A 69 -8.22 -1.17 -2.09
N TYR A 70 -7.69 -0.06 -2.61
CA TYR A 70 -6.29 0.35 -2.44
C TYR A 70 -6.03 1.01 -1.08
N LEU A 71 -7.09 1.52 -0.45
CA LEU A 71 -7.10 2.08 0.88
C LEU A 71 -8.23 1.44 1.69
N GLY A 72 -7.97 1.04 2.94
CA GLY A 72 -8.99 0.42 3.80
C GLY A 72 -10.08 1.39 4.24
N SER A 73 -9.75 2.67 4.41
CA SER A 73 -10.69 3.77 4.65
C SER A 73 -10.05 5.12 4.31
N LYS A 74 -10.85 6.19 4.33
CA LYS A 74 -10.36 7.58 4.23
C LYS A 74 -9.92 8.19 5.57
N ASP A 75 -10.36 7.57 6.65
CA ASP A 75 -10.06 7.96 8.02
C ASP A 75 -8.66 7.50 8.43
N GLY A 76 -8.09 8.10 9.48
CA GLY A 76 -6.72 7.77 9.91
C GLY A 76 -5.62 8.26 8.95
N SER A 77 -5.98 9.04 7.92
CA SER A 77 -5.01 9.71 7.05
C SER A 77 -4.23 10.80 7.79
N ILE A 78 -2.94 10.93 7.45
CA ILE A 78 -2.08 11.98 7.96
C ILE A 78 -2.09 13.14 6.97
N LYS A 79 -2.45 14.34 7.41
CA LYS A 79 -2.34 15.55 6.60
C LYS A 79 -0.87 15.89 6.38
N MET A 80 -0.47 16.05 5.13
CA MET A 80 0.89 16.39 4.73
C MET A 80 1.05 17.90 4.55
N ASP A 81 2.26 18.42 4.80
CA ASP A 81 2.64 19.74 4.31
C ASP A 81 2.97 19.63 2.81
N ALA A 82 2.04 20.11 1.99
CA ALA A 82 2.12 20.08 0.53
C ALA A 82 2.97 21.22 -0.06
N SER A 83 3.32 22.23 0.75
CA SER A 83 3.99 23.45 0.28
C SER A 83 5.39 23.20 -0.27
N ALA A 84 6.12 22.23 0.29
CA ALA A 84 7.47 21.84 -0.14
C ALA A 84 7.52 21.34 -1.59
N ILE A 85 6.40 20.87 -2.15
CA ILE A 85 6.28 20.45 -3.55
C ILE A 85 5.36 21.35 -4.39
N GLY A 86 4.96 22.51 -3.84
CA GLY A 86 4.05 23.46 -4.49
C GLY A 86 2.59 22.99 -4.62
N ALA A 87 2.22 21.86 -4.01
CA ALA A 87 0.86 21.33 -4.05
C ALA A 87 -0.07 22.07 -3.06
N LYS A 88 -1.38 22.07 -3.37
CA LYS A 88 -2.43 22.74 -2.57
C LYS A 88 -2.64 22.02 -1.23
N GLU A 89 -2.69 20.70 -1.26
CA GLU A 89 -2.95 19.84 -0.12
C GLU A 89 -2.46 18.41 -0.39
N GLY A 90 -2.23 17.64 0.68
CA GLY A 90 -1.75 16.27 0.59
C GLY A 90 -2.20 15.41 1.78
N LYS A 91 -2.39 14.13 1.52
CA LYS A 91 -2.79 13.11 2.51
C LYS A 91 -1.94 11.86 2.35
N LYS A 92 -1.47 11.32 3.47
CA LYS A 92 -0.68 10.10 3.56
C LYS A 92 -1.49 8.99 4.25
N PHE A 93 -1.42 7.80 3.69
CA PHE A 93 -2.15 6.62 4.11
C PHE A 93 -1.19 5.45 4.31
N ALA A 94 -1.47 4.63 5.32
CA ALA A 94 -0.91 3.29 5.45
C ALA A 94 -1.92 2.28 4.89
N ALA A 95 -1.45 1.40 4.02
CA ALA A 95 -2.22 0.32 3.41
C ALA A 95 -1.45 -1.00 3.53
N LYS A 96 -2.09 -2.12 3.18
CA LYS A 96 -1.46 -3.44 3.13
C LYS A 96 -1.87 -4.20 1.88
N TYR A 97 -0.93 -4.94 1.29
CA TYR A 97 -1.20 -5.87 0.20
C TYR A 97 -0.26 -7.07 0.33
N ALA A 98 -0.81 -8.28 0.22
CA ALA A 98 -0.05 -9.54 0.35
C ALA A 98 0.87 -9.59 1.58
N GLY A 99 0.42 -9.05 2.72
CA GLY A 99 1.19 -8.96 3.97
C GLY A 99 2.24 -7.84 4.02
N SER A 100 2.59 -7.20 2.90
CA SER A 100 3.50 -6.05 2.88
C SER A 100 2.81 -4.76 3.36
N ASN A 101 3.59 -3.86 3.96
CA ASN A 101 3.15 -2.51 4.31
C ASN A 101 3.38 -1.57 3.13
N ILE A 102 2.32 -0.87 2.73
CA ILE A 102 2.33 0.13 1.67
C ILE A 102 2.10 1.51 2.30
N ILE A 103 2.83 2.50 1.80
CA ILE A 103 2.54 3.91 2.02
C ILE A 103 2.09 4.51 0.69
N ILE A 104 0.91 5.13 0.69
CA ILE A 104 0.40 5.92 -0.43
C ILE A 104 0.29 7.37 0.06
N GLU A 105 0.92 8.30 -0.64
CA GLU A 105 0.73 9.73 -0.44
C GLU A 105 0.09 10.32 -1.69
N LEU A 106 -1.01 11.05 -1.50
CA LEU A 106 -1.81 11.65 -2.56
C LEU A 106 -1.84 13.16 -2.37
N TYR A 107 -1.49 13.90 -3.42
CA TYR A 107 -1.40 15.35 -3.44
C TYR A 107 -2.25 15.91 -4.58
N SER A 108 -2.86 17.09 -4.38
CA SER A 108 -3.53 17.84 -5.45
C SER A 108 -2.86 19.19 -5.70
N TYR A 109 -2.77 19.58 -6.96
CA TYR A 109 -2.29 20.89 -7.40
C TYR A 109 -3.45 21.85 -7.67
N ASP A 110 -3.25 23.14 -7.40
CA ASP A 110 -4.17 24.17 -7.90
C ASP A 110 -3.80 24.52 -9.35
N THR A 111 -4.44 23.86 -10.31
CA THR A 111 -4.22 24.10 -11.75
C THR A 111 -4.73 25.46 -12.24
N LYS A 112 -5.35 26.28 -11.38
CA LYS A 112 -5.69 27.68 -11.66
C LYS A 112 -4.64 28.66 -11.10
N LYS A 113 -3.73 28.19 -10.26
CA LYS A 113 -2.69 28.97 -9.57
C LYS A 113 -1.45 28.12 -9.32
N THR A 114 -0.79 27.68 -10.39
CA THR A 114 0.53 27.05 -10.21
C THR A 114 1.54 28.07 -9.69
N ASN A 115 2.48 27.59 -8.91
CA ASN A 115 3.63 28.33 -8.42
C ASN A 115 4.89 27.67 -9.01
N SER A 116 6.02 28.39 -9.04
CA SER A 116 7.24 27.88 -9.68
C SER A 116 7.69 26.52 -9.13
N THR A 117 7.53 26.28 -7.82
CA THR A 117 7.82 24.97 -7.22
C THR A 117 6.95 23.86 -7.79
N ALA A 118 5.64 24.11 -7.95
CA ALA A 118 4.73 23.14 -8.58
C ALA A 118 5.13 22.84 -10.03
N ASP A 119 5.45 23.88 -10.81
CA ASP A 119 5.85 23.72 -12.21
C ASP A 119 7.18 22.93 -12.34
N GLU A 120 8.15 23.20 -11.46
CA GLU A 120 9.43 22.48 -11.39
C GLU A 120 9.25 21.00 -11.00
N ILE A 121 8.46 20.71 -9.96
CA ILE A 121 8.18 19.33 -9.50
C ILE A 121 7.40 18.55 -10.56
N VAL A 122 6.33 19.13 -11.11
CA VAL A 122 5.52 18.49 -12.18
C VAL A 122 6.40 18.22 -13.41
N LYS A 123 7.26 19.15 -13.80
CA LYS A 123 8.21 18.92 -14.90
C LYS A 123 9.20 17.81 -14.58
N SER A 124 9.82 17.80 -13.39
CA SER A 124 10.77 16.76 -13.00
C SER A 124 10.14 15.37 -12.98
N VAL A 125 8.94 15.23 -12.41
CA VAL A 125 8.24 13.92 -12.36
C VAL A 125 7.80 13.48 -13.76
N LYS A 126 7.42 14.41 -14.64
CA LYS A 126 7.07 14.09 -16.03
C LYS A 126 8.26 13.61 -16.85
N ASP A 127 9.42 14.24 -16.69
CA ASP A 127 10.62 13.95 -17.46
C ASP A 127 11.41 12.75 -16.91
N ASN A 128 11.50 12.63 -15.58
CA ASN A 128 12.39 11.68 -14.89
C ASN A 128 11.65 10.59 -14.08
N GLY A 129 10.35 10.77 -13.78
CA GLY A 129 9.62 9.94 -12.81
C GLY A 129 10.00 10.21 -11.34
N THR A 130 10.85 11.21 -11.08
CA THR A 130 11.34 11.57 -9.75
C THR A 130 11.34 13.08 -9.50
N PHE A 131 11.40 13.46 -8.23
CA PHE A 131 11.75 14.81 -7.80
C PHE A 131 12.65 14.77 -6.56
N SER A 132 13.40 15.84 -6.31
CA SER A 132 14.14 16.06 -5.06
C SER A 132 13.67 17.38 -4.42
N ILE A 133 13.66 17.43 -3.09
CA ILE A 133 13.44 18.64 -2.30
C ILE A 133 14.61 18.84 -1.35
N TYR A 134 15.05 20.08 -1.16
CA TYR A 134 16.10 20.46 -0.19
C TYR A 134 17.43 19.67 -0.28
N GLY A 135 17.78 19.15 -1.47
CA GLY A 135 18.98 18.33 -1.68
C GLY A 135 18.89 16.92 -1.08
N LEU A 136 17.68 16.46 -0.73
CA LEU A 136 17.42 15.08 -0.30
C LEU A 136 17.42 14.11 -1.50
N PRO A 137 17.57 12.80 -1.26
CA PRO A 137 17.51 11.79 -2.33
C PRO A 137 16.19 11.84 -3.12
N ASP A 138 16.27 11.48 -4.39
CA ASP A 138 15.13 11.42 -5.31
C ASP A 138 13.97 10.57 -4.78
N VAL A 139 12.77 11.14 -4.88
CA VAL A 139 11.48 10.52 -4.59
C VAL A 139 10.82 10.12 -5.89
N THR A 140 10.58 8.83 -6.09
CA THR A 140 9.77 8.33 -7.21
C THR A 140 8.32 8.74 -7.02
N ALA A 141 7.74 9.36 -8.04
CA ALA A 141 6.37 9.85 -8.02
C ALA A 141 5.67 9.64 -9.37
N TYR A 142 4.35 9.76 -9.34
CA TYR A 142 3.49 9.57 -10.50
C TYR A 142 2.54 10.75 -10.60
N LEU A 143 2.41 11.33 -11.79
CA LEU A 143 1.39 12.33 -12.09
C LEU A 143 0.15 11.65 -12.68
N SER A 144 -1.03 12.18 -12.40
CA SER A 144 -2.26 11.81 -13.10
C SER A 144 -2.24 12.30 -14.56
N ASP A 145 -2.98 11.68 -15.47
CA ASP A 145 -2.95 12.06 -16.89
C ASP A 145 -3.51 13.48 -17.13
N ASN A 146 -4.39 13.97 -16.25
CA ASN A 146 -4.89 15.34 -16.23
C ASN A 146 -3.95 16.36 -15.54
N GLY A 147 -2.83 15.91 -14.96
CA GLY A 147 -1.85 16.75 -14.26
C GLY A 147 -2.30 17.35 -12.92
N ASN A 148 -3.55 17.11 -12.49
CA ASN A 148 -4.10 17.69 -11.26
C ASN A 148 -3.55 17.05 -9.97
N TYR A 149 -3.01 15.82 -10.05
CA TYR A 149 -2.63 15.01 -8.89
C TYR A 149 -1.23 14.44 -9.00
N LEU A 150 -0.59 14.26 -7.85
CA LEU A 150 0.65 13.49 -7.70
C LEU A 150 0.48 12.40 -6.64
N MET A 151 0.99 11.22 -6.94
CA MET A 151 1.06 10.08 -6.02
C MET A 151 2.52 9.70 -5.75
N ILE A 152 2.84 9.48 -4.48
CA ILE A 152 4.02 8.71 -4.06
C ILE A 152 3.52 7.35 -3.58
N TYR A 153 4.09 6.27 -4.12
CA TYR A 153 3.77 4.90 -3.70
C TYR A 153 5.05 4.21 -3.23
N THR A 154 5.06 3.71 -1.99
CA THR A 154 6.16 2.93 -1.43
C THR A 154 5.62 1.60 -0.91
N ASP A 155 6.22 0.49 -1.35
CA ASP A 155 5.95 -0.86 -0.83
C ASP A 155 7.30 -1.46 -0.41
N THR A 156 7.39 -1.91 0.85
CA THR A 156 8.62 -2.48 1.40
C THR A 156 9.04 -3.82 0.78
N ALA A 157 8.12 -4.53 0.13
CA ALA A 157 8.42 -5.79 -0.57
C ALA A 157 9.03 -5.56 -1.97
N ILE A 158 8.95 -4.34 -2.53
CA ILE A 158 9.46 -4.04 -3.86
C ILE A 158 10.88 -3.46 -3.77
N ASN A 159 11.87 -4.22 -4.23
CA ASN A 159 13.24 -3.73 -4.37
C ASN A 159 13.28 -2.55 -5.36
N LYS A 160 13.81 -1.40 -4.91
CA LYS A 160 13.85 -0.16 -5.70
C LYS A 160 14.82 -0.20 -6.88
N THR A 161 15.93 -0.92 -6.79
CA THR A 161 16.99 -0.95 -7.82
C THR A 161 16.85 -2.13 -8.78
N ASN A 162 16.33 -3.26 -8.31
CA ASN A 162 16.06 -4.45 -9.12
C ASN A 162 14.73 -5.11 -8.71
N PRO A 163 13.58 -4.52 -9.10
CA PRO A 163 12.27 -5.06 -8.75
C PRO A 163 11.96 -6.36 -9.50
N ASP A 164 11.44 -7.37 -8.80
CA ASP A 164 10.81 -8.51 -9.46
C ASP A 164 9.46 -8.10 -10.07
N LYS A 165 9.47 -7.90 -11.39
CA LYS A 165 8.29 -7.51 -12.18
C LYS A 165 7.20 -8.58 -12.25
N ASN A 166 7.53 -9.83 -11.89
CA ASN A 166 6.56 -10.93 -11.85
C ASN A 166 5.90 -11.08 -10.47
N SER A 167 6.40 -10.43 -9.42
CA SER A 167 5.78 -10.44 -8.10
C SER A 167 4.40 -9.78 -8.09
N ASP A 168 3.51 -10.26 -7.23
CA ASP A 168 2.15 -9.73 -7.17
C ASP A 168 2.12 -8.32 -6.57
N ASN A 169 3.00 -7.99 -5.62
CA ASN A 169 3.21 -6.62 -5.14
C ASN A 169 3.58 -5.66 -6.28
N TYR A 170 4.48 -6.05 -7.20
CA TYR A 170 4.82 -5.22 -8.35
C TYR A 170 3.60 -5.02 -9.27
N LYS A 171 2.90 -6.09 -9.65
CA LYS A 171 1.71 -6.01 -10.50
C LYS A 171 0.60 -5.16 -9.87
N HIS A 172 0.38 -5.29 -8.56
CA HIS A 172 -0.57 -4.50 -7.79
C HIS A 172 -0.20 -3.02 -7.84
N ARG A 173 1.07 -2.66 -7.57
CA ARG A 173 1.56 -1.29 -7.73
C ARG A 173 1.29 -0.74 -9.13
N GLU A 174 1.63 -1.49 -10.19
CA GLU A 174 1.40 -1.02 -11.56
C GLU A 174 -0.10 -0.78 -11.85
N GLN A 175 -0.98 -1.61 -11.29
CA GLN A 175 -2.43 -1.46 -11.42
C GLN A 175 -2.95 -0.25 -10.61
N VAL A 176 -2.41 0.02 -9.41
CA VAL A 176 -2.68 1.25 -8.64
C VAL A 176 -2.22 2.50 -9.42
N ILE A 177 -1.01 2.50 -9.98
CA ILE A 177 -0.48 3.61 -10.80
C ILE A 177 -1.34 3.83 -12.04
N LYS A 178 -1.80 2.76 -12.71
CA LYS A 178 -2.64 2.83 -13.90
C LYS A 178 -4.00 3.47 -13.60
N ASP A 179 -4.67 3.02 -12.54
CA ASP A 179 -5.99 3.55 -12.17
C ASP A 179 -5.89 4.97 -11.57
N PHE A 180 -4.80 5.28 -10.85
CA PHE A 180 -4.45 6.65 -10.45
C PHE A 180 -4.29 7.58 -11.66
N LYS A 181 -3.54 7.14 -12.68
CA LYS A 181 -3.31 7.93 -13.90
C LYS A 181 -4.60 8.23 -14.66
N ALA A 182 -5.51 7.26 -14.70
CA ALA A 182 -6.79 7.40 -15.37
C ALA A 182 -7.83 8.25 -14.59
N PHE A 183 -7.60 8.58 -13.32
CA PHE A 183 -8.56 9.32 -12.51
C PHE A 183 -8.83 10.74 -13.06
N LYS A 184 -10.09 10.98 -13.45
CA LYS A 184 -10.59 12.24 -14.04
C LYS A 184 -9.84 12.65 -15.31
N LYS A 185 -9.50 11.65 -16.14
CA LYS A 185 -8.89 11.84 -17.46
C LYS A 185 -9.87 12.42 -18.49
#